data_AF-A0A6J4XG43-F1
#
_entry.id   AF-A0A6J4XG43-F1
#
_cell.length_a   1.000
_cell.length_b   1.000
_cell.length_c   1.000
_cell.angle_alpha   90.00
_cell.angle_beta   90.00
_cell.angle_gamma   90.00
#
_symmetry.space_group_name_H-M   'P 1'
#
loop_
_entity.id
_entity.type
_entity.pdbx_description
1 polymer ?
#
loop_
_entity_poly.entity_id
_entity_poly.type
_entity_poly.pdbx_seq_one_letter_code
_entity_poly.pdbx_strand_id
1 'polypeptide(L)'
;MNWPIFIAGVGAVFITLGHFAAGSKLYLKPMLQASFDDVPKKVNHCVFHYVSAYLVLSAIFLLLIGFGYNNQADNSWLVKFISINYGFFALVQIVIAATSGIKNAIFKMFQWTLFAFVAVFAWVGIN
;
A
#
# COMPACT_ATOMS: atom_id res chain seq x y z
N MET A 1 -18.76 -14.43 -4.46
CA MET A 1 -17.35 -14.06 -4.70
C MET A 1 -17.32 -12.81 -5.56
N ASN A 2 -16.63 -11.76 -5.12
CA ASN A 2 -16.40 -10.55 -5.87
C ASN A 2 -14.97 -10.59 -6.44
N TRP A 3 -14.84 -11.01 -7.69
CA TRP A 3 -13.54 -11.23 -8.33
C TRP A 3 -12.64 -9.99 -8.35
N PRO A 4 -13.12 -8.79 -8.71
CA PRO A 4 -12.29 -7.59 -8.65
C PRO A 4 -11.74 -7.29 -7.24
N ILE A 5 -12.59 -7.35 -6.20
CA ILE A 5 -12.14 -7.14 -4.82
C ILE A 5 -11.13 -8.23 -4.39
N PHE A 6 -11.38 -9.48 -4.77
CA PHE A 6 -10.47 -10.58 -4.46
C PHE A 6 -9.09 -10.38 -5.10
N ILE A 7 -9.04 -9.98 -6.38
CA ILE A 7 -7.80 -9.64 -7.10
C ILE A 7 -7.08 -8.47 -6.42
N ALA A 8 -7.82 -7.45 -5.98
CA ALA A 8 -7.25 -6.35 -5.19
C ALA A 8 -6.64 -6.85 -3.87
N GLY A 9 -7.29 -7.79 -3.18
CA GLY A 9 -6.79 -8.43 -1.97
C GLY A 9 -5.49 -9.21 -2.19
N VAL A 10 -5.41 -9.99 -3.28
CA VAL A 10 -4.17 -10.68 -3.67
C VAL A 10 -3.05 -9.66 -3.96
N GLY A 11 -3.36 -8.57 -4.67
CA GLY A 11 -2.41 -7.47 -4.90
C GLY A 11 -1.93 -6.84 -3.60
N ALA A 12 -2.83 -6.59 -2.65
CA ALA A 12 -2.50 -6.05 -1.33
C ALA A 12 -1.60 -6.99 -0.52
N VAL A 13 -1.75 -8.32 -0.65
CA VAL A 13 -0.83 -9.29 -0.04
C VAL A 13 0.58 -9.16 -0.65
N PHE A 14 0.71 -9.09 -1.97
CA PHE A 14 2.02 -8.90 -2.60
C PHE A 14 2.70 -7.60 -2.15
N ILE A 15 1.95 -6.52 -2.04
CA ILE A 15 2.44 -5.24 -1.52
C ILE A 15 2.91 -5.39 -0.07
N THR A 16 2.12 -6.06 0.78
CA THR A 16 2.45 -6.30 2.19
C THR A 16 3.75 -7.10 2.32
N LEU A 17 3.88 -8.20 1.57
CA LEU A 17 5.10 -9.00 1.56
C LEU A 17 6.30 -8.21 1.03
N GLY A 18 6.11 -7.47 -0.06
CA GLY A 18 7.14 -6.60 -0.62
C GLY A 18 7.60 -5.51 0.35
N HIS A 19 6.67 -4.91 1.11
CA HIS A 19 6.95 -3.92 2.14
C HIS A 19 7.82 -4.49 3.25
N PHE A 20 7.45 -5.64 3.82
CA PHE A 20 8.24 -6.27 4.87
C PHE A 20 9.59 -6.80 4.38
N ALA A 21 9.66 -7.36 3.18
CA ALA A 21 10.89 -7.92 2.64
C ALA A 21 11.78 -6.84 2.00
N ALA A 22 11.43 -6.42 0.78
CA ALA A 22 12.20 -5.44 0.03
C ALA A 22 12.16 -4.06 0.71
N GLY A 23 11.02 -3.65 1.26
CA GLY A 23 10.89 -2.35 1.90
C GLY A 23 11.79 -2.19 3.13
N SER A 24 11.86 -3.24 3.96
CA SER A 24 12.77 -3.28 5.11
C SER A 24 14.24 -3.28 4.67
N LYS A 25 14.59 -4.16 3.72
CA LYS A 25 15.98 -4.37 3.29
C LYS A 25 16.55 -3.19 2.50
N LEU A 26 15.78 -2.63 1.57
CA LEU A 26 16.26 -1.65 0.59
C LEU A 26 16.04 -0.20 1.04
N TYR A 27 15.08 0.07 1.93
CA TYR A 27 14.74 1.45 2.32
C TYR A 27 14.87 1.69 3.82
N LEU A 28 14.16 0.91 4.66
CA LEU A 28 14.15 1.17 6.10
C LEU A 28 15.53 1.01 6.75
N LYS A 29 16.18 -0.15 6.56
CA LYS A 29 17.49 -0.41 7.19
C LYS A 29 18.56 0.59 6.73
N PRO A 30 18.72 0.89 5.43
CA PRO A 30 19.65 1.94 5.00
C PRO A 30 19.34 3.32 5.59
N MET A 31 18.06 3.72 5.68
CA MET A 31 17.66 4.98 6.30
C MET A 31 18.06 5.03 7.79
N LEU A 32 17.84 3.95 8.54
CA LEU A 32 18.22 3.88 9.95
C LEU A 32 19.75 3.91 10.17
N GLN A 33 20.52 3.46 9.18
CA GLN A 33 21.99 3.42 9.21
C GLN A 33 22.66 4.72 8.74
N ALA A 34 21.92 5.63 8.10
CA ALA A 34 22.50 6.88 7.59
C ALA A 34 22.91 7.84 8.71
N SER A 35 23.84 8.75 8.41
CA SER A 35 24.40 9.72 9.37
C SER A 35 23.49 10.96 9.49
N PHE A 36 22.45 10.85 10.33
CA PHE A 36 21.59 11.96 10.75
C PHE A 36 20.92 11.64 12.10
N ASP A 37 20.22 12.63 12.67
CA ASP A 37 19.66 12.56 14.02
C ASP A 37 18.77 11.34 14.29
N ASP A 38 18.82 10.83 15.52
CA ASP A 38 18.09 9.61 15.89
C ASP A 38 16.57 9.82 16.00
N VAL A 39 16.12 11.02 16.36
CA VAL A 39 14.69 11.34 16.46
C VAL A 39 13.97 11.14 15.11
N PRO A 40 14.37 11.78 13.99
CA PRO A 40 13.73 11.56 12.70
C PRO A 40 13.88 10.12 12.18
N LYS A 41 14.95 9.39 12.54
CA LYS A 41 15.05 7.95 12.25
C LYS A 41 13.94 7.16 12.93
N LYS A 42 13.72 7.38 14.23
CA LYS A 42 12.69 6.67 15.00
C LYS A 42 11.28 7.03 14.55
N VAL A 43 11.04 8.29 14.21
CA VAL A 43 9.75 8.72 13.62
C VAL A 43 9.49 7.99 12.30
N ASN A 44 10.45 7.94 11.38
CA ASN A 44 10.30 7.20 10.12
C ASN A 44 10.16 5.69 10.32
N HIS A 45 10.81 5.13 11.35
CA HIS A 45 10.62 3.73 11.72
C HIS A 45 9.18 3.45 12.18
N CYS A 46 8.58 4.35 12.96
CA CYS A 46 7.16 4.26 13.33
C CYS A 46 6.27 4.34 12.08
N VAL A 47 6.51 5.31 11.19
CA VAL A 47 5.75 5.46 9.94
C VAL A 47 5.79 4.19 9.09
N PHE A 48 6.94 3.53 8.99
CA PHE A 48 7.05 2.24 8.30
C PHE A 48 6.06 1.20 8.85
N HIS A 49 5.93 1.11 10.19
CA HIS A 49 5.01 0.17 10.84
C HIS A 49 3.54 0.63 10.85
N TYR A 50 3.27 1.93 10.82
CA TYR A 50 1.91 2.45 10.62
C TYR A 50 1.37 2.02 9.24
N VAL A 51 2.21 2.13 8.21
CA VAL A 51 1.89 1.64 6.87
C VAL A 51 1.77 0.11 6.88
N SER A 52 2.67 -0.61 7.56
CA SER A 52 2.56 -2.07 7.70
C SER A 52 1.21 -2.53 8.24
N ALA A 53 0.71 -1.88 9.31
CA ALA A 53 -0.58 -2.22 9.91
C ALA A 53 -1.73 -2.02 8.90
N TYR A 54 -1.72 -0.90 8.18
CA TYR A 54 -2.71 -0.62 7.16
C TYR A 54 -2.68 -1.66 6.00
N LEU A 55 -1.49 -1.99 5.51
CA LEU A 55 -1.32 -2.97 4.42
C LEU A 55 -1.82 -4.36 4.81
N VAL A 56 -1.49 -4.82 6.02
CA VAL A 56 -1.96 -6.13 6.54
C VAL A 56 -3.48 -6.15 6.67
N LEU A 57 -4.06 -5.13 7.31
CA LEU A 57 -5.51 -5.10 7.54
C LEU A 57 -6.28 -4.99 6.22
N SER A 58 -5.83 -4.13 5.31
CA SER A 58 -6.47 -3.98 4.00
C SER A 58 -6.41 -5.28 3.18
N ALA A 59 -5.27 -5.99 3.16
CA ALA A 59 -5.16 -7.30 2.53
C ALA A 59 -6.17 -8.31 3.11
N ILE A 60 -6.28 -8.39 4.44
CA ILE A 60 -7.24 -9.29 5.11
C ILE A 60 -8.68 -8.94 4.71
N PHE A 61 -9.09 -7.68 4.84
CA PHE A 61 -10.46 -7.28 4.53
C PHE A 61 -10.81 -7.46 3.06
N LEU A 62 -9.92 -7.08 2.13
CA LEU A 62 -10.15 -7.26 0.70
C LEU A 62 -10.25 -8.75 0.34
N LEU A 63 -9.42 -9.63 0.91
CA LEU A 63 -9.53 -11.07 0.67
C LEU A 63 -10.84 -11.63 1.23
N LEU A 64 -11.21 -11.31 2.48
CA LEU A 64 -12.45 -11.78 3.09
C LEU A 64 -13.68 -11.34 2.29
N ILE A 65 -13.78 -10.05 1.99
CA ILE A 65 -14.90 -9.47 1.23
C ILE A 65 -14.92 -10.05 -0.19
N GLY A 66 -13.77 -10.12 -0.86
CA GLY A 66 -13.63 -10.71 -2.19
C GLY A 66 -14.08 -12.18 -2.23
N PHE A 67 -13.71 -12.96 -1.22
CA PHE A 67 -14.12 -14.36 -1.08
C PHE A 67 -15.63 -14.53 -0.79
N GLY A 68 -16.32 -13.45 -0.43
CA GLY A 68 -17.76 -13.45 -0.15
C GLY A 68 -18.11 -13.65 1.31
N TYR A 69 -17.17 -13.40 2.24
CA TYR A 69 -17.51 -13.32 3.66
C TYR A 69 -18.53 -12.21 3.89
N ASN A 70 -19.65 -12.54 4.51
CA ASN A 70 -20.75 -11.62 4.77
C ASN A 70 -21.11 -11.65 6.26
N ASN A 71 -20.95 -10.52 6.93
CA ASN A 71 -21.33 -10.30 8.33
C ASN A 71 -22.64 -9.50 8.46
N GLN A 72 -23.43 -9.41 7.39
CA GLN A 72 -24.64 -8.58 7.23
C GLN A 72 -24.41 -7.07 7.28
N ALA A 73 -23.16 -6.60 7.34
CA ALA A 73 -22.83 -5.18 7.21
C ALA A 73 -22.55 -4.82 5.74
N ASP A 74 -22.94 -3.60 5.34
CA ASP A 74 -22.50 -3.04 4.06
C ASP A 74 -21.00 -2.72 4.10
N ASN A 75 -20.21 -3.49 3.35
CA ASN A 75 -18.77 -3.32 3.27
C ASN A 75 -18.34 -2.29 2.20
N SER A 76 -19.27 -1.70 1.44
CA SER A 76 -18.97 -0.81 0.31
C SER A 76 -18.09 0.39 0.72
N TRP A 77 -18.40 1.03 1.85
CA TRP A 77 -17.63 2.17 2.36
C TRP A 77 -16.23 1.79 2.82
N LEU A 78 -16.06 0.60 3.42
CA LEU A 78 -14.74 0.09 3.80
C LEU A 78 -13.86 -0.13 2.56
N VAL A 79 -14.40 -0.77 1.52
CA VAL A 79 -13.65 -1.02 0.28
C VAL A 79 -13.37 0.29 -0.46
N LYS A 80 -14.29 1.27 -0.44
CA LYS A 80 -14.07 2.62 -1.01
C LYS A 80 -12.95 3.33 -0.28
N PHE A 81 -12.97 3.31 1.06
CA PHE A 81 -11.91 3.88 1.89
C PHE A 81 -10.56 3.24 1.58
N ILE A 82 -10.51 1.91 1.45
CA ILE A 82 -9.28 1.19 1.09
C ILE A 82 -8.79 1.62 -0.30
N SER A 83 -9.66 1.56 -1.31
CA SER A 83 -9.36 1.96 -2.69
C SER A 83 -8.79 3.38 -2.78
N ILE A 84 -9.44 4.34 -2.12
CA ILE A 84 -9.04 5.76 -2.11
C ILE A 84 -7.64 5.92 -1.49
N ASN A 85 -7.36 5.29 -0.35
CA ASN A 85 -6.05 5.36 0.30
C ASN A 85 -4.93 4.79 -0.58
N TYR A 86 -5.15 3.63 -1.21
CA TYR A 86 -4.21 3.08 -2.17
C TYR A 86 -4.00 4.02 -3.37
N GLY A 87 -5.06 4.67 -3.85
CA GLY A 87 -4.97 5.71 -4.88
C GLY A 87 -4.12 6.90 -4.44
N PHE A 88 -4.29 7.37 -3.20
CA PHE A 88 -3.46 8.44 -2.64
C PHE A 88 -2.00 8.02 -2.46
N PHE A 89 -1.71 6.79 -2.03
CA PHE A 89 -0.34 6.28 -1.97
C PHE A 89 0.33 6.29 -3.34
N ALA A 90 -0.38 5.82 -4.38
CA ALA A 90 0.11 5.86 -5.75
C ALA A 90 0.40 7.31 -6.19
N LEU A 91 -0.57 8.21 -6.00
CA LEU A 91 -0.45 9.61 -6.40
C LEU A 91 0.72 10.32 -5.70
N VAL A 92 0.80 10.22 -4.37
CA VAL A 92 1.87 10.85 -3.57
C VAL A 92 3.23 10.31 -4.03
N GLN A 93 3.35 9.01 -4.26
CA GLN A 93 4.62 8.44 -4.70
C GLN A 93 5.01 8.88 -6.12
N ILE A 94 4.05 9.00 -7.05
CA ILE A 94 4.28 9.54 -8.39
C ILE A 94 4.77 10.99 -8.30
N VAL A 95 4.10 11.82 -7.49
CA VAL A 95 4.47 13.23 -7.31
C VAL A 95 5.88 13.34 -6.73
N ILE A 96 6.18 12.64 -5.64
CA ILE A 96 7.51 12.66 -5.03
C ILE A 96 8.57 12.17 -6.02
N ALA A 97 8.32 11.07 -6.74
CA ALA A 97 9.25 10.57 -7.73
C ALA A 97 9.51 11.62 -8.83
N ALA A 98 8.46 12.23 -9.38
CA ALA A 98 8.56 13.25 -10.42
C ALA A 98 9.32 14.51 -9.97
N THR A 99 9.22 14.89 -8.70
CA THR A 99 9.87 16.10 -8.14
C THR A 99 11.21 15.84 -7.45
N SER A 100 11.66 14.58 -7.33
CA SER A 100 12.84 14.20 -6.53
C SER A 100 14.20 14.60 -7.12
N GLY A 101 14.28 14.95 -8.40
CA GLY A 101 15.54 15.14 -9.12
C GLY A 101 16.33 13.83 -9.40
N ILE A 102 15.80 12.66 -9.01
CA ILE A 102 16.44 11.37 -9.24
C ILE A 102 16.22 10.94 -10.70
N LYS A 103 17.30 10.67 -11.44
CA LYS A 103 17.20 10.15 -12.82
C LYS A 103 16.40 8.84 -12.84
N ASN A 104 15.33 8.82 -13.64
CA ASN A 104 14.37 7.72 -13.77
C ASN A 104 13.64 7.34 -12.46
N ALA A 105 13.38 8.33 -11.58
CA ALA A 105 12.71 8.12 -10.29
C ALA A 105 11.40 7.33 -10.40
N ILE A 106 10.54 7.66 -11.37
CA ILE A 106 9.23 7.01 -11.56
C ILE A 106 9.35 5.49 -11.74
N PHE A 107 10.41 5.03 -12.42
CA PHE A 107 10.67 3.62 -12.65
C PHE A 107 11.44 2.97 -11.49
N LYS A 108 12.29 3.73 -10.80
CA LYS A 108 13.02 3.24 -9.62
C LYS A 108 12.11 3.12 -8.39
N MET A 109 11.10 3.96 -8.29
CA MET A 109 10.10 4.02 -7.22
C MET A 109 8.77 3.41 -7.69
N PHE A 110 8.83 2.26 -8.36
CA PHE A 110 7.71 1.65 -9.09
C PHE A 110 6.52 1.18 -8.24
N GLN A 111 6.58 1.25 -6.90
CA GLN A 111 5.54 0.71 -6.01
C GLN A 111 4.16 1.36 -6.26
N TRP A 112 4.13 2.58 -6.83
CA TRP A 112 2.90 3.26 -7.24
C TRP A 112 2.06 2.43 -8.20
N THR A 113 2.68 1.59 -9.03
CA THR A 113 1.97 0.71 -9.96
C THR A 113 1.11 -0.32 -9.23
N LEU A 114 1.67 -0.92 -8.17
CA LEU A 114 0.96 -1.89 -7.33
C LEU A 114 -0.14 -1.19 -6.52
N PHE A 115 0.13 0.01 -6.01
CA PHE A 115 -0.89 0.78 -5.30
C PHE A 115 -2.06 1.16 -6.22
N ALA A 116 -1.78 1.65 -7.42
CA ALA A 116 -2.80 1.96 -8.42
C ALA A 116 -3.60 0.72 -8.84
N PHE A 117 -2.93 -0.43 -8.99
CA PHE A 117 -3.58 -1.72 -9.28
C PHE A 117 -4.62 -2.07 -8.22
N VAL A 118 -4.24 -2.05 -6.93
CA VAL A 118 -5.18 -2.36 -5.83
C VAL A 118 -6.32 -1.35 -5.78
N ALA A 119 -6.02 -0.06 -5.95
CA ALA A 119 -7.01 1.00 -5.95
C ALA A 119 -8.09 0.79 -7.03
N VAL A 120 -7.68 0.52 -8.27
CA VAL A 120 -8.58 0.33 -9.41
C VAL A 120 -9.43 -0.93 -9.24
N PHE A 121 -8.84 -2.08 -8.93
CA PHE A 121 -9.59 -3.33 -8.78
C PHE A 121 -10.56 -3.29 -7.60
N ALA A 122 -10.17 -2.67 -6.48
CA ALA A 122 -11.06 -2.47 -5.35
C ALA A 122 -12.23 -1.53 -5.73
N TRP A 123 -11.98 -0.45 -6.47
CA TRP A 123 -13.05 0.47 -6.92
C TRP A 123 -14.02 -0.19 -7.89
N VAL A 124 -13.51 -0.92 -8.88
CA VAL A 124 -14.32 -1.64 -9.88
C VAL A 124 -15.21 -2.68 -9.20
N GLY A 125 -14.74 -3.34 -8.15
CA GLY A 125 -15.54 -4.34 -7.47
C GLY A 125 -16.67 -3.80 -6.61
N ILE A 126 -16.74 -2.49 -6.36
CA ILE A 126 -17.82 -1.87 -5.57
C ILE A 126 -18.93 -1.30 -6.46
N ASN A 127 -18.62 -1.01 -7.74
CA ASN A 127 -19.57 -0.49 -8.72
C ASN A 127 -20.15 -1.62 -9.56
#